data_AF-A0A966RAD4-F1
#
_entry.id   AF-A0A966RAD4-F1
#
_cell.length_a   1.000
_cell.length_b   1.000
_cell.length_c   1.000
_cell.angle_alpha   90.00
_cell.angle_beta   90.00
_cell.angle_gamma   90.00
#
_symmetry.space_group_name_H-M   'P 1'
#
loop_
_entity.id
_entity.type
_entity.pdbx_description
1 polymer ?
#
loop_
_entity_poly.entity_id
_entity_poly.type
_entity_poly.pdbx_seq_one_letter_code
_entity_poly.pdbx_strand_id
1 'polypeptide(L)'
;QWVTCCSLFDAWQAAKILESPTLTSRAVGATVTLTCAAHGRSVTSLACWFTGAPVAETVQGGAWVKVSFTLIDANQQLAVLLRQTEKGRLGGDAFLPAYGSITLGTTTLALLDQPEGFEDGPTLEPTSTGGFVARGPLVASEVRTVRGVTNSAGWTSVKAWFASTIAARPGATDFWPVGELGLERDQIVSGGAVVERYIVTVKLKRRAS
;
A
#
# COMPACT_ATOMS: atom_id res chain seq x y z
N GLN A 1 -7.59 42.88 13.27
CA GLN A 1 -6.57 41.83 13.47
C GLN A 1 -7.19 40.48 13.82
N TRP A 2 -8.02 40.35 14.86
CA TRP A 2 -8.78 39.09 15.13
C TRP A 2 -9.59 38.60 13.92
N VAL A 3 -10.45 39.48 13.36
CA VAL A 3 -11.26 39.17 12.17
C VAL A 3 -10.40 38.71 10.99
N THR A 4 -9.20 39.27 10.85
CA THR A 4 -8.23 38.90 9.82
C THR A 4 -7.65 37.50 10.03
N CYS A 5 -7.41 37.10 11.28
CA CYS A 5 -6.94 35.74 11.59
C CYS A 5 -8.05 34.70 11.32
N CYS A 6 -9.30 35.01 11.70
CA CYS A 6 -10.44 34.14 11.39
C CYS A 6 -10.63 34.00 9.88
N SER A 7 -10.62 35.11 9.12
CA SER A 7 -10.80 35.04 7.67
C SER A 7 -9.68 34.27 6.97
N LEU A 8 -8.44 34.35 7.48
CA LEU A 8 -7.31 33.57 6.99
C LEU A 8 -7.50 32.07 7.29
N PHE A 9 -7.98 31.73 8.49
CA PHE A 9 -8.29 30.35 8.86
C PHE A 9 -9.42 29.78 8.00
N ASP A 10 -10.52 30.51 7.82
CA ASP A 10 -11.68 30.06 7.04
C ASP A 10 -11.30 29.84 5.57
N ALA A 11 -10.52 30.76 4.99
CA ALA A 11 -10.01 30.62 3.63
C ALA A 11 -9.06 29.41 3.49
N TRP A 12 -8.16 29.22 4.46
CA TRP A 12 -7.29 28.05 4.51
C TRP A 12 -8.09 26.76 4.64
N GLN A 13 -9.08 26.72 5.54
CA GLN A 13 -9.90 25.55 5.81
C GLN A 13 -10.73 25.18 4.58
N ALA A 14 -11.37 26.15 3.92
CA ALA A 14 -12.13 25.93 2.70
C ALA A 14 -11.25 25.36 1.58
N ALA A 15 -10.05 25.91 1.39
CA ALA A 15 -9.08 25.37 0.43
C ALA A 15 -8.62 23.96 0.82
N LYS A 16 -8.39 23.70 2.11
CA LYS A 16 -7.93 22.41 2.62
C LYS A 16 -8.96 21.30 2.42
N ILE A 17 -10.24 21.61 2.58
CA ILE A 17 -11.35 20.65 2.39
C ILE A 17 -11.45 20.18 0.93
N LEU A 18 -11.18 21.08 -0.01
CA LEU A 18 -11.22 20.78 -1.45
C LEU A 18 -9.95 20.12 -1.96
N GLU A 19 -8.92 20.02 -1.12
CA GLU A 19 -7.63 19.50 -1.50
C GLU A 19 -7.60 17.97 -1.52
N SER A 20 -6.86 17.40 -2.47
CA SER A 20 -6.52 15.97 -2.42
C SER A 20 -5.69 15.64 -1.18
N PRO A 21 -5.82 14.44 -0.59
CA PRO A 21 -5.05 14.03 0.57
C PRO A 21 -3.54 14.19 0.33
N THR A 22 -2.84 14.85 1.26
CA THR A 22 -1.39 15.13 1.13
C THR A 22 -0.55 13.85 1.07
N LEU A 23 -1.05 12.74 1.64
CA LEU A 23 -0.45 11.42 1.52
C LEU A 23 -0.48 10.90 0.08
N THR A 24 -1.54 11.18 -0.67
CA THR A 24 -1.71 10.75 -2.06
C THR A 24 -0.98 11.70 -3.02
N SER A 25 -1.05 13.01 -2.80
CA SER A 25 -0.46 14.01 -3.69
C SER A 25 1.06 14.18 -3.52
N ARG A 26 1.63 13.73 -2.38
CA ARG A 26 3.05 13.88 -2.01
C ARG A 26 3.52 15.35 -1.96
N ALA A 27 2.59 16.29 -1.93
CA ALA A 27 2.87 17.71 -1.91
C ALA A 27 2.40 18.32 -0.59
N VAL A 28 3.04 19.42 -0.21
CA VAL A 28 2.50 20.27 0.85
C VAL A 28 1.22 20.90 0.32
N GLY A 29 0.15 20.73 1.09
CA GLY A 29 -1.17 21.19 0.68
C GLY A 29 -1.45 22.67 0.89
N ALA A 30 -2.73 23.01 0.98
CA ALA A 30 -3.18 24.34 1.38
C ALA A 30 -2.45 24.75 2.67
N THR A 31 -1.70 25.84 2.60
CA THR A 31 -0.80 26.32 3.65
C THR A 31 -1.01 27.79 3.89
N VAL A 32 -0.68 28.22 5.10
CA VAL A 32 -0.48 29.61 5.45
C VAL A 32 1.01 29.86 5.58
N THR A 33 1.46 31.04 5.15
CA THR A 33 2.87 31.41 5.22
C THR A 33 3.15 32.12 6.54
N LEU A 34 4.12 31.63 7.32
CA LEU A 34 4.58 32.22 8.56
C LEU A 34 5.93 32.92 8.36
N THR A 35 5.97 34.21 8.69
CA THR A 35 7.20 34.96 8.87
C THR A 35 7.19 35.54 10.27
N CYS A 36 8.15 35.15 11.11
CA CYS A 36 8.25 35.65 12.47
C CYS A 36 9.70 35.65 12.99
N ALA A 37 9.96 36.46 14.00
CA ALA A 37 11.23 36.48 14.71
C ALA A 37 10.97 36.50 16.22
N ALA A 38 11.61 35.60 16.95
CA ALA A 38 11.51 35.47 18.40
C ALA A 38 12.80 34.91 18.99
N HIS A 39 13.23 35.42 20.14
CA HIS A 39 14.42 34.95 20.88
C HIS A 39 15.69 34.80 20.01
N GLY A 40 15.96 35.76 19.13
CA GLY A 40 17.13 35.74 18.25
C GLY A 40 17.07 34.71 17.11
N ARG A 41 15.94 34.01 16.96
CA ARG A 41 15.65 33.14 15.81
C ARG A 41 14.63 33.83 14.92
N SER A 42 14.80 33.69 13.62
CA SER A 42 13.83 34.16 12.65
C SER A 42 13.51 33.06 11.66
N VAL A 43 12.27 33.06 11.20
CA VAL A 43 11.80 32.21 10.12
C VAL A 43 11.09 33.11 9.12
N THR A 44 11.35 32.87 7.84
CA THR A 44 10.75 33.63 6.75
C THR A 44 10.07 32.67 5.81
N SER A 45 8.84 33.00 5.43
CA SER A 45 8.05 32.26 4.45
C SER A 45 7.88 30.76 4.75
N LEU A 46 7.78 30.38 6.02
CA LEU A 46 7.57 28.98 6.39
C LEU A 46 6.15 28.56 6.05
N ALA A 47 6.01 27.50 5.27
CA ALA A 47 4.72 26.89 4.97
C ALA A 47 4.19 26.16 6.21
N CYS A 48 3.02 26.58 6.71
CA CYS A 48 2.40 26.04 7.91
C CYS A 48 0.95 25.60 7.69
N TRP A 49 0.48 24.71 8.56
CA TRP A 49 -0.94 24.37 8.69
C TRP A 49 -1.49 24.87 10.02
N PHE A 50 -2.75 25.26 10.04
CA PHE A 50 -3.47 25.43 11.30
C PHE A 50 -3.78 24.06 11.91
N THR A 51 -3.56 23.90 13.20
CA THR A 51 -3.99 22.70 13.92
C THR A 51 -5.41 22.82 14.48
N GLY A 52 -6.00 24.01 14.43
CA GLY A 52 -7.33 24.33 14.90
C GLY A 52 -7.69 25.78 14.64
N ALA A 53 -8.96 26.12 14.89
CA ALA A 53 -9.44 27.49 14.73
C ALA A 53 -8.75 28.44 15.72
N PRO A 54 -8.48 29.70 15.32
CA PRO A 54 -8.04 30.73 16.25
C PRO A 54 -9.05 30.92 17.40
N VAL A 55 -8.57 31.26 18.58
CA VAL A 55 -9.37 31.54 19.78
C VAL A 55 -9.12 32.97 20.25
N ALA A 56 -10.18 33.67 20.65
CA ALA A 56 -10.11 35.01 21.20
C ALA A 56 -10.59 35.05 22.66
N GLU A 57 -9.89 35.83 23.47
CA GLU A 57 -10.23 36.12 24.86
C GLU A 57 -10.16 37.62 25.10
N THR A 58 -11.15 38.19 25.78
CA THR A 58 -11.13 39.60 26.20
C THR A 58 -10.27 39.77 27.44
N VAL A 59 -9.31 40.70 27.40
CA VAL A 59 -8.38 40.98 28.50
C VAL A 59 -8.61 42.41 29.00
N GLN A 60 -8.42 42.65 30.30
CA GLN A 60 -8.63 43.94 30.97
C GLN A 60 -10.02 44.57 30.73
N GLY A 61 -11.08 43.92 31.22
CA GLY A 61 -12.42 44.52 31.23
C GLY A 61 -13.03 44.82 29.85
N GLY A 62 -12.56 44.15 28.79
CA GLY A 62 -13.09 44.29 27.43
C GLY A 62 -12.33 45.29 26.54
N ALA A 63 -11.29 45.97 27.04
CA ALA A 63 -10.51 46.93 26.27
C ALA A 63 -9.57 46.28 25.25
N TRP A 64 -9.13 45.04 25.50
CA TRP A 64 -8.18 44.32 24.64
C TRP A 64 -8.69 42.93 24.30
N VAL A 65 -8.30 42.43 23.12
CA VAL A 65 -8.57 41.05 22.70
C VAL A 65 -7.24 40.35 22.48
N LYS A 66 -7.01 39.27 23.23
CA LYS A 66 -5.91 38.34 23.01
C LYS A 66 -6.37 37.27 22.04
N VAL A 67 -5.57 37.06 20.99
CA VAL A 67 -5.81 36.04 19.97
C VAL A 67 -4.74 34.96 20.08
N SER A 68 -5.15 33.70 20.13
CA SER A 68 -4.25 32.55 20.19
C SER A 68 -4.59 31.56 19.07
N PHE A 69 -3.57 31.02 18.41
CA PHE A 69 -3.69 29.98 17.39
C PHE A 69 -2.41 29.14 17.37
N THR A 70 -2.50 27.95 16.80
CA THR A 70 -1.36 27.04 16.70
C THR A 70 -1.11 26.70 15.24
N LEU A 71 0.14 26.90 14.83
CA LEU A 71 0.65 26.55 13.51
C LEU A 71 1.66 25.43 13.64
N ILE A 72 1.65 24.52 12.67
CA ILE A 72 2.65 23.46 12.54
C ILE A 72 3.35 23.57 11.19
N ASP A 73 4.65 23.28 11.16
CA ASP A 73 5.42 23.17 9.91
C ASP A 73 4.81 22.08 9.03
N ALA A 74 4.36 22.47 7.84
CA ALA A 74 3.62 21.61 6.94
C ALA A 74 4.51 20.50 6.33
N ASN A 75 5.78 20.77 6.08
CA ASN A 75 6.73 19.78 5.57
C ASN A 75 7.03 18.72 6.63
N GLN A 76 7.30 19.17 7.86
CA GLN A 76 7.58 18.26 8.97
C GLN A 76 6.37 17.40 9.30
N GLN A 77 5.16 18.00 9.32
CA GLN A 77 3.95 17.25 9.58
C GLN A 77 3.66 16.21 8.48
N LEU A 78 3.89 16.54 7.21
CA LEU A 78 3.77 15.56 6.12
C LEU A 78 4.72 14.36 6.31
N ALA A 79 5.98 14.62 6.69
CA ALA A 79 6.95 13.56 6.97
C ALA A 79 6.53 12.67 8.15
N VAL A 80 5.94 13.26 9.20
CA VAL A 80 5.39 12.50 10.35
C VAL A 80 4.22 11.62 9.92
N LEU A 81 3.29 12.15 9.13
CA LEU A 81 2.13 11.38 8.63
C LEU A 81 2.58 10.18 7.79
N LEU A 82 3.50 10.38 6.85
CA LEU A 82 4.07 9.29 6.03
C LEU A 82 4.72 8.21 6.91
N ARG A 83 5.49 8.62 7.93
CA ARG A 83 6.13 7.68 8.86
C ARG A 83 5.12 6.93 9.73
N GLN A 84 4.04 7.57 10.16
CA GLN A 84 2.97 6.92 10.93
C GLN A 84 2.25 5.88 10.07
N THR A 85 1.93 6.20 8.82
CA THR A 85 1.34 5.24 7.86
C THR A 85 2.26 4.05 7.63
N GLU A 86 3.56 4.29 7.40
CA GLU A 86 4.55 3.23 7.23
C GLU A 86 4.65 2.34 8.48
N LYS A 87 4.68 2.94 9.68
CA LYS A 87 4.70 2.19 10.94
C LYS A 87 3.44 1.34 11.11
N GLY A 88 2.26 1.88 10.78
CA GLY A 88 1.00 1.14 10.81
C GLY A 88 1.03 -0.07 9.88
N ARG A 89 1.49 0.10 8.65
CA ARG A 89 1.66 -1.00 7.69
C ARG A 89 2.64 -2.05 8.20
N LEU A 90 3.83 -1.65 8.67
CA LEU A 90 4.82 -2.59 9.21
C LEU A 90 4.29 -3.36 10.43
N GLY A 91 3.51 -2.68 11.27
CA GLY A 91 2.80 -3.33 12.37
C GLY A 91 1.81 -4.38 11.88
N GLY A 92 1.01 -4.08 10.85
CA GLY A 92 0.09 -5.04 10.24
C GLY A 92 0.79 -6.22 9.57
N ASP A 93 1.82 -5.95 8.76
CA ASP A 93 2.61 -6.96 8.05
C ASP A 93 3.32 -7.91 9.03
N ALA A 94 3.67 -7.46 10.24
CA ALA A 94 4.29 -8.30 11.27
C ALA A 94 3.37 -9.41 11.82
N PHE A 95 2.05 -9.28 11.65
CA PHE A 95 1.07 -10.30 12.05
C PHE A 95 0.73 -11.28 10.92
N LEU A 96 1.17 -11.02 9.69
CA LEU A 96 0.97 -11.95 8.59
C LEU A 96 1.90 -13.17 8.75
N PRO A 97 1.41 -14.40 8.52
CA PRO A 97 2.28 -15.57 8.52
C PRO A 97 3.38 -15.43 7.47
N ALA A 98 4.61 -15.80 7.83
CA ALA A 98 5.71 -15.82 6.88
C ALA A 98 5.63 -17.09 6.02
N TYR A 99 5.07 -16.96 4.81
CA TYR A 99 5.00 -18.07 3.83
C TYR A 99 6.33 -18.32 3.09
N GLY A 100 7.38 -17.56 3.42
CA GLY A 100 8.69 -17.68 2.81
C GLY A 100 8.83 -16.89 1.51
N SER A 101 9.69 -17.37 0.61
CA SER A 101 9.97 -16.73 -0.67
C SER A 101 10.16 -17.75 -1.77
N ILE A 102 9.88 -17.35 -3.00
CA ILE A 102 10.13 -18.18 -4.19
C ILE A 102 10.76 -17.35 -5.30
N THR A 103 11.69 -17.95 -6.04
CA THR A 103 12.35 -17.30 -7.17
C THR A 103 11.72 -17.75 -8.48
N LEU A 104 11.25 -16.78 -9.27
CA LEU A 104 10.77 -16.97 -10.64
C LEU A 104 11.72 -16.23 -11.59
N GLY A 105 12.38 -16.98 -12.47
CA GLY A 105 13.48 -16.44 -13.28
C GLY A 105 14.60 -15.92 -12.38
N THR A 106 14.85 -14.60 -12.44
CA THR A 106 15.85 -13.91 -11.60
C THR A 106 15.23 -13.09 -10.46
N THR A 107 13.90 -13.15 -10.29
CA THR A 107 13.17 -12.34 -9.29
C THR A 107 12.73 -13.22 -8.14
N THR A 108 13.14 -12.86 -6.92
CA THR A 108 12.60 -13.45 -5.70
C THR A 108 11.35 -12.70 -5.26
N LEU A 109 10.25 -13.44 -5.08
CA LEU A 109 8.97 -12.97 -4.57
C LEU A 109 8.86 -13.33 -3.09
N ALA A 110 8.48 -12.37 -2.26
CA ALA A 110 8.03 -12.68 -0.90
C ALA A 110 6.57 -13.13 -0.96
N LEU A 111 6.29 -14.32 -0.40
CA LEU A 111 4.99 -14.98 -0.56
C LEU A 111 3.93 -14.37 0.35
N LEU A 112 2.75 -14.15 -0.21
CA LEU A 112 1.58 -13.67 0.52
C LEU A 112 0.68 -14.80 1.00
N ASP A 113 0.77 -15.98 0.38
CA ASP A 113 -0.06 -17.15 0.66
C ASP A 113 0.77 -18.44 0.56
N GLN A 114 0.27 -19.54 1.14
CA GLN A 114 0.88 -20.87 1.00
C GLN A 114 0.87 -21.30 -0.48
N PRO A 115 2.03 -21.52 -1.12
CA PRO A 115 2.07 -21.69 -2.56
C PRO A 115 1.73 -23.12 -3.01
N GLU A 116 1.97 -24.15 -2.19
CA GLU A 116 1.83 -25.56 -2.58
C GLU A 116 0.45 -26.13 -2.25
N GLY A 117 -0.09 -26.96 -3.16
CA GLY A 117 -1.36 -27.64 -2.97
C GLY A 117 -1.60 -28.75 -4.00
N PHE A 118 -2.82 -29.29 -3.98
CA PHE A 118 -3.27 -30.34 -4.89
C PHE A 118 -4.60 -29.96 -5.53
N GLU A 119 -4.78 -30.33 -6.80
CA GLU A 119 -6.01 -30.13 -7.57
C GLU A 119 -6.38 -31.39 -8.36
N ASP A 120 -7.57 -31.39 -8.98
CA ASP A 120 -8.06 -32.47 -9.85
C ASP A 120 -8.09 -33.86 -9.18
N GLY A 121 -8.39 -33.90 -7.88
CA GLY A 121 -8.65 -35.16 -7.17
C GLY A 121 -9.97 -35.81 -7.61
N PRO A 122 -10.18 -37.10 -7.27
CA PRO A 122 -11.41 -37.79 -7.64
C PRO A 122 -12.61 -37.18 -6.92
N THR A 123 -13.73 -37.07 -7.62
CA THR A 123 -15.02 -36.65 -7.06
C THR A 123 -15.93 -37.87 -6.90
N LEU A 124 -16.75 -37.87 -5.85
CA LEU A 124 -17.77 -38.91 -5.65
C LEU A 124 -19.11 -38.39 -6.17
N GLU A 125 -19.65 -39.05 -7.19
CA GLU A 125 -20.96 -38.73 -7.73
C GLU A 125 -21.98 -39.80 -7.33
N PRO A 126 -23.18 -39.40 -6.88
CA PRO A 126 -24.24 -40.35 -6.57
C PRO A 126 -24.81 -40.96 -7.85
N THR A 127 -25.10 -42.25 -7.78
CA THR A 127 -25.79 -43.01 -8.83
C THR A 127 -27.29 -43.04 -8.56
N SER A 128 -28.08 -43.29 -9.62
CA SER A 128 -29.54 -43.42 -9.52
C SER A 128 -30.00 -44.61 -8.65
N THR A 129 -29.10 -45.54 -8.32
CA THR A 129 -29.32 -46.68 -7.43
C THR A 129 -28.83 -46.46 -6.00
N GLY A 130 -28.37 -45.25 -5.65
CA GLY A 130 -27.99 -44.87 -4.27
C GLY A 130 -26.54 -45.21 -3.87
N GLY A 131 -25.73 -45.76 -4.78
CA GLY A 131 -24.29 -45.91 -4.59
C GLY A 131 -23.51 -44.66 -5.04
N PHE A 132 -22.22 -44.57 -4.68
CA PHE A 132 -21.30 -43.54 -5.20
C PHE A 132 -20.33 -44.14 -6.22
N VAL A 133 -20.06 -43.41 -7.29
CA VAL A 133 -19.00 -43.75 -8.24
C VAL A 133 -17.96 -42.65 -8.22
N ALA A 134 -16.69 -43.03 -8.09
CA ALA A 134 -15.57 -42.11 -8.22
C ALA A 134 -15.38 -41.73 -9.69
N ARG A 135 -15.32 -40.43 -9.96
CA ARG A 135 -14.99 -39.87 -11.27
C ARG A 135 -13.74 -39.00 -11.20
N GLY A 136 -13.06 -38.87 -12.33
CA GLY A 136 -11.84 -38.08 -12.44
C GLY A 136 -10.56 -38.90 -12.21
N PRO A 137 -9.40 -38.23 -12.17
CA PRO A 137 -8.11 -38.86 -11.93
C PRO A 137 -8.05 -39.45 -10.51
N LEU A 138 -7.51 -40.65 -10.36
CA LEU A 138 -7.28 -41.26 -9.05
C LEU A 138 -6.03 -40.70 -8.34
N VAL A 139 -5.27 -39.85 -9.02
CA VAL A 139 -4.08 -39.18 -8.50
C VAL A 139 -4.27 -37.68 -8.71
N ALA A 140 -4.32 -36.93 -7.62
CA ALA A 140 -4.40 -35.47 -7.67
C ALA A 140 -3.14 -34.88 -8.30
N SER A 141 -3.30 -33.80 -9.05
CA SER A 141 -2.17 -33.07 -9.62
C SER A 141 -1.57 -32.11 -8.60
N GLU A 142 -0.24 -32.15 -8.44
CA GLU A 142 0.48 -31.14 -7.68
C GLU A 142 0.38 -29.78 -8.37
N VAL A 143 -0.03 -28.77 -7.61
CA VAL A 143 -0.11 -27.38 -8.08
C VAL A 143 0.68 -26.46 -7.17
N ARG A 144 1.19 -25.38 -7.76
CA ARG A 144 1.84 -24.30 -7.03
C ARG A 144 1.24 -22.96 -7.45
N THR A 145 0.42 -22.38 -6.59
CA THR A 145 -0.17 -21.05 -6.78
C THR A 145 0.71 -20.02 -6.09
N VAL A 146 1.63 -19.43 -6.84
CA VAL A 146 2.54 -18.41 -6.31
C VAL A 146 1.82 -17.08 -6.33
N ARG A 147 1.52 -16.56 -5.13
CA ARG A 147 1.09 -15.17 -4.94
C ARG A 147 2.12 -14.46 -4.07
N GLY A 148 2.76 -13.43 -4.60
CA GLY A 148 3.86 -12.76 -3.92
C GLY A 148 4.14 -11.34 -4.39
N VAL A 149 4.93 -10.61 -3.62
CA VAL A 149 5.22 -9.19 -3.85
C VAL A 149 6.59 -8.97 -4.49
N THR A 150 6.66 -7.98 -5.37
CA THR A 150 7.90 -7.48 -5.99
C THR A 150 7.76 -6.00 -6.38
N ASN A 151 8.73 -5.48 -7.15
CA ASN A 151 8.74 -4.13 -7.70
C ASN A 151 8.57 -4.14 -9.23
N SER A 152 8.59 -2.98 -9.88
CA SER A 152 8.40 -2.86 -11.33
C SER A 152 9.46 -3.61 -12.16
N ALA A 153 10.72 -3.58 -11.72
CA ALA A 153 11.81 -4.33 -12.36
C ALA A 153 11.60 -5.85 -12.21
N GLY A 154 11.24 -6.28 -11.01
CA GLY A 154 10.95 -7.67 -10.70
C GLY A 154 9.76 -8.20 -11.51
N TRP A 155 8.70 -7.41 -11.67
CA TRP A 155 7.57 -7.72 -12.54
C TRP A 155 8.01 -7.92 -14.01
N THR A 156 8.83 -7.02 -14.53
CA THR A 156 9.36 -7.14 -15.90
C THR A 156 10.12 -8.45 -16.10
N SER A 157 10.95 -8.82 -15.13
CA SER A 157 11.68 -10.09 -15.12
C SER A 157 10.76 -11.31 -15.01
N VAL A 158 9.71 -11.27 -14.18
CA VAL A 158 8.73 -12.37 -14.07
C VAL A 158 7.94 -12.53 -15.37
N LYS A 159 7.56 -11.43 -16.02
CA LYS A 159 6.88 -11.47 -17.32
C LYS A 159 7.76 -12.11 -18.40
N ALA A 160 9.04 -11.74 -18.43
CA ALA A 160 10.01 -12.33 -19.36
C ALA A 160 10.20 -13.83 -19.09
N TRP A 161 10.37 -14.22 -17.82
CA TRP A 161 10.46 -15.62 -17.41
C TRP A 161 9.22 -16.42 -17.80
N PHE A 162 8.02 -15.88 -17.57
CA PHE A 162 6.76 -16.56 -17.89
C PHE A 162 6.65 -16.83 -19.40
N ALA A 163 6.97 -15.82 -20.23
CA ALA A 163 6.96 -15.94 -21.68
C ALA A 163 7.98 -16.98 -22.19
N SER A 164 9.21 -16.95 -21.66
CA SER A 164 10.24 -17.93 -22.06
C SER A 164 9.93 -19.34 -21.58
N THR A 165 9.32 -19.45 -20.39
CA THR A 165 8.94 -20.75 -19.82
C THR A 165 7.87 -21.36 -20.68
N ILE A 166 6.73 -20.70 -20.92
CA ILE A 166 5.63 -21.26 -21.75
C ILE A 166 6.10 -21.71 -23.15
N ALA A 167 7.09 -21.05 -23.74
CA ALA A 167 7.62 -21.42 -25.05
C ALA A 167 8.50 -22.69 -25.06
N ALA A 168 9.00 -23.12 -23.90
CA ALA A 168 9.85 -24.30 -23.78
C ALA A 168 9.01 -25.59 -23.61
N ARG A 169 9.67 -26.76 -23.57
CA ARG A 169 9.04 -28.02 -23.20
C ARG A 169 9.33 -28.32 -21.72
N PRO A 170 8.32 -28.57 -20.86
CA PRO A 170 8.55 -28.94 -19.47
C PRO A 170 9.27 -30.28 -19.34
N GLY A 171 10.21 -30.37 -18.40
CA GLY A 171 10.74 -31.63 -17.91
C GLY A 171 9.69 -32.44 -17.14
N ALA A 172 9.99 -33.71 -16.86
CA ALA A 172 9.05 -34.63 -16.22
C ALA A 172 8.65 -34.24 -14.79
N THR A 173 9.50 -33.47 -14.09
CA THR A 173 9.28 -33.07 -12.70
C THR A 173 9.00 -31.58 -12.55
N ASP A 174 8.95 -30.83 -13.64
CA ASP A 174 8.90 -29.37 -13.58
C ASP A 174 7.47 -28.87 -13.34
N PHE A 175 7.36 -27.83 -12.51
CA PHE A 175 6.16 -27.04 -12.40
C PHE A 175 6.07 -26.12 -13.62
N TRP A 176 4.97 -26.24 -14.37
CA TRP A 176 4.74 -25.48 -15.58
C TRP A 176 3.66 -24.41 -15.39
N PRO A 177 3.82 -23.20 -15.94
CA PRO A 177 2.76 -22.20 -15.88
C PRO A 177 1.47 -22.69 -16.53
N VAL A 178 0.37 -22.56 -15.79
CA VAL A 178 -0.99 -22.85 -16.26
C VAL A 178 -1.88 -21.65 -15.97
N GLY A 179 -2.64 -21.21 -16.97
CA GLY A 179 -3.48 -20.02 -16.86
C GLY A 179 -2.72 -18.71 -17.03
N GLU A 180 -3.36 -17.61 -16.64
CA GLU A 180 -2.87 -16.26 -16.86
C GLU A 180 -1.88 -15.80 -15.79
N LEU A 181 -0.92 -14.96 -16.19
CA LEU A 181 -0.05 -14.25 -15.26
C LEU A 181 -0.78 -13.02 -14.73
N GLY A 182 -1.16 -13.06 -13.45
CA GLY A 182 -1.87 -11.98 -12.77
C GLY A 182 -0.94 -10.88 -12.27
N LEU A 183 -1.40 -9.64 -12.37
CA LEU A 183 -0.77 -8.47 -11.77
C LEU A 183 -1.82 -7.61 -11.07
N GLU A 184 -1.58 -7.33 -9.79
CA GLU A 184 -2.25 -6.31 -9.01
C GLU A 184 -1.21 -5.28 -8.55
N ARG A 185 -1.60 -4.00 -8.49
CA ARG A 185 -0.73 -2.92 -8.05
C ARG A 185 -1.31 -2.28 -6.80
N ASP A 186 -0.47 -2.11 -5.81
CA ASP A 186 -0.80 -1.46 -4.55
C ASP A 186 0.16 -0.30 -4.29
N GLN A 187 -0.31 0.78 -3.69
CA GLN A 187 0.53 1.91 -3.31
C GLN A 187 0.80 1.86 -1.81
N ILE A 188 2.06 1.69 -1.43
CA ILE A 188 2.47 1.60 -0.03
C ILE A 188 3.40 2.75 0.32
N VAL A 189 3.47 3.13 1.60
CA VAL A 189 4.55 3.98 2.10
C VAL A 189 5.71 3.11 2.56
N SER A 190 6.89 3.37 2.02
CA SER A 190 8.15 2.74 2.42
C SER A 190 9.31 3.73 2.33
N GLY A 191 10.12 3.82 3.39
CA GLY A 191 11.24 4.75 3.46
C GLY A 191 10.81 6.21 3.36
N GLY A 192 9.62 6.54 3.89
CA GLY A 192 9.06 7.90 3.79
C GLY A 192 8.59 8.32 2.39
N ALA A 193 8.50 7.39 1.43
CA ALA A 193 7.96 7.66 0.10
C ALA A 193 6.83 6.68 -0.24
N VAL A 194 5.84 7.14 -1.00
CA VAL A 194 4.88 6.23 -1.64
C VAL A 194 5.60 5.49 -2.76
N VAL A 195 5.58 4.17 -2.71
CA VAL A 195 6.15 3.26 -3.71
C VAL A 195 5.07 2.31 -4.20
N GLU A 196 5.14 1.95 -5.48
CA GLU A 196 4.27 0.91 -6.04
C GLU A 196 4.80 -0.47 -5.65
N ARG A 197 3.94 -1.26 -5.02
CA ARG A 197 4.10 -2.69 -4.75
C ARG A 197 3.38 -3.47 -5.84
N TYR A 198 4.08 -4.42 -6.45
CA TYR A 198 3.54 -5.28 -7.50
C TYR A 198 3.20 -6.64 -6.88
N ILE A 199 1.93 -6.99 -6.82
CA ILE A 199 1.45 -8.30 -6.38
C ILE A 199 1.31 -9.17 -7.63
N VAL A 200 2.11 -10.22 -7.70
CA VAL A 200 2.15 -11.14 -8.82
C VAL A 200 1.50 -12.44 -8.43
N THR A 201 0.62 -12.95 -9.30
CA THR A 201 -0.03 -14.24 -9.14
C THR A 201 0.29 -15.11 -10.34
N VAL A 202 0.86 -16.29 -10.12
CA VAL A 202 1.06 -17.30 -11.16
C VAL A 202 0.65 -18.67 -10.64
N LYS A 203 -0.13 -19.39 -11.43
CA LYS A 203 -0.48 -20.78 -11.15
C LYS A 203 0.44 -21.69 -11.94
N LEU A 204 1.05 -22.64 -11.26
CA LEU A 204 1.91 -23.65 -11.84
C LEU A 204 1.31 -25.03 -11.58
N LYS A 205 1.45 -25.94 -12.53
CA LYS A 205 1.02 -27.32 -12.39
C LYS A 205 2.16 -28.24 -12.76
N ARG A 206 2.40 -29.26 -11.93
CA ARG A 206 3.37 -30.29 -12.26
C ARG A 206 2.76 -31.23 -13.30
N ARG A 207 3.53 -31.60 -14.31
CA ARG A 207 3.08 -32.60 -15.28
C ARG A 207 2.93 -33.94 -14.55
N ALA A 208 1.74 -34.56 -14.67
CA ALA A 208 1.55 -35.93 -14.23
C ALA A 208 2.45 -36.85 -15.09
N SER A 209 3.27 -37.66 -14.41
CA SER A 209 4.14 -38.68 -15.02
C SER A 209 3.34 -39.82 -15.62
#